data_AF-A0AAX4NEZ8-F1
#
_entry.id   AF-A0AAX4NEZ8-F1
#
_cell.length_a   1.000
_cell.length_b   1.000
_cell.length_c   1.000
_cell.angle_alpha   90.00
_cell.angle_beta   90.00
_cell.angle_gamma   90.00
#
_symmetry.space_group_name_H-M   'P 1'
#
loop_
_entity.id
_entity.type
_entity.pdbx_description
1 polymer ?
#
loop_
_entity_poly.entity_id
_entity_poly.type
_entity_poly.pdbx_seq_one_letter_code
_entity_poly.pdbx_strand_id
1 'polypeptide(L)'
;MADKEEPLDPLMERLFLDIKSIMILGRNDAKVQNDMRRRIFDSYDDDITNFRQMIQKGKAIEFRNLFLIALGEIVFSALLLLIGLNLLVPSIFSVADPSRILYYLRNFSVTYSNTTEFFGIVIIVDFFISILMLISAFYLLRQASGNLKEAGLLVSG
;
A
#
# COMPACT_ATOMS: atom_id res chain seq x y z
N MET A 1 39.35 44.91 -10.77
CA MET A 1 38.25 44.37 -11.59
C MET A 1 37.36 43.62 -10.62
N ALA A 2 36.21 44.21 -10.26
CA ALA A 2 35.28 43.60 -9.31
C ALA A 2 34.41 42.60 -10.09
N ASP A 3 34.48 41.34 -9.68
CA ASP A 3 33.63 40.27 -10.16
C ASP A 3 32.18 40.64 -9.79
N LYS A 4 31.32 40.83 -10.79
CA LYS A 4 29.90 41.08 -10.56
C LYS A 4 29.27 39.72 -10.32
N GLU A 5 29.16 39.32 -9.06
CA GLU A 5 28.32 38.19 -8.66
C GLU A 5 26.89 38.47 -9.15
N GLU A 6 26.46 37.78 -10.22
CA GLU A 6 25.06 37.78 -10.60
C GLU A 6 24.24 37.23 -9.42
N PRO A 7 23.08 37.84 -9.09
CA PRO A 7 22.27 37.38 -7.99
C PRO A 7 21.89 35.91 -8.23
N LEU A 8 22.19 35.06 -7.24
CA LEU A 8 21.99 33.61 -7.30
C LEU A 8 20.51 33.23 -7.50
N ASP A 9 19.60 34.07 -7.01
CA ASP A 9 18.15 33.85 -7.01
C ASP A 9 17.53 33.75 -8.41
N PRO A 10 17.72 34.71 -9.34
CA PRO A 10 17.19 34.59 -10.69
C PRO A 10 17.77 33.42 -11.48
N LEU A 11 19.00 33.00 -11.18
CA LEU A 11 19.62 31.83 -11.83
C LEU A 11 18.97 30.53 -11.33
N MET A 12 18.74 30.42 -10.03
CA MET A 12 17.98 29.34 -9.41
C MET A 12 16.54 29.26 -9.94
N GLU A 13 15.86 30.39 -10.06
CA GLU A 13 14.48 30.45 -10.56
C GLU A 13 14.39 30.02 -12.03
N ARG A 14 15.35 30.45 -12.85
CA ARG A 14 15.45 30.01 -14.24
C ARG A 14 15.70 28.51 -14.33
N LEU A 15 16.64 27.97 -13.55
CA LEU A 15 16.93 26.54 -13.51
C LEU A 15 15.69 25.73 -13.09
N PHE A 16 14.93 26.23 -12.12
CA PHE A 16 13.69 25.60 -11.69
C PHE A 16 12.63 25.57 -12.81
N LEU A 17 12.47 26.67 -13.55
CA LEU A 17 11.56 26.74 -14.70
C LEU A 17 12.00 25.80 -15.85
N ASP A 18 13.30 25.69 -16.09
CA ASP A 18 13.85 24.79 -17.11
C ASP A 18 13.61 23.32 -16.74
N ILE A 19 13.87 22.93 -15.49
CA ILE A 19 13.56 21.58 -14.98
C ILE A 19 12.06 21.29 -15.12
N LYS A 20 11.20 22.24 -14.72
CA LYS A 20 9.74 22.09 -14.84
C LYS A 20 9.30 21.92 -16.29
N SER A 21 9.89 22.67 -17.22
CA SER A 21 9.58 22.58 -18.65
C SER A 21 9.95 21.20 -19.20
N ILE A 22 11.13 20.68 -18.85
CA ILE A 22 11.58 19.33 -19.22
C ILE A 22 10.65 18.26 -18.63
N MET A 23 10.22 18.41 -17.37
CA MET A 23 9.27 17.48 -16.75
C MET A 23 7.91 17.46 -17.46
N ILE A 24 7.41 18.62 -17.91
CA ILE A 24 6.16 18.72 -18.67
C ILE A 24 6.31 18.04 -20.04
N LEU A 25 7.43 18.27 -20.73
CA LEU A 25 7.71 17.64 -22.01
C LEU A 25 7.82 16.11 -21.89
N GLY A 26 8.54 15.63 -20.87
CA GLY A 26 8.68 14.19 -20.60
C GLY A 26 7.38 13.49 -20.22
N ARG A 27 6.35 14.21 -19.78
CA ARG A 27 5.02 13.62 -19.51
C ARG A 27 4.26 13.25 -20.79
N ASN A 28 4.52 13.97 -21.88
CA ASN A 28 3.79 13.84 -23.13
C ASN A 28 4.61 13.12 -24.23
N ASP A 29 5.92 12.96 -24.05
CA ASP A 29 6.82 12.31 -25.00
C ASP A 29 7.71 11.25 -24.32
N ALA A 30 7.48 9.99 -24.69
CA ALA A 30 8.23 8.83 -24.19
C ALA A 30 9.72 8.87 -24.56
N LYS A 31 10.09 9.52 -25.66
CA LYS A 31 11.49 9.68 -26.08
C LYS A 31 12.22 10.62 -25.13
N VAL A 32 11.61 11.76 -24.80
CA VAL A 32 12.15 12.73 -23.84
C VAL A 32 12.28 12.10 -22.46
N GLN A 33 11.30 11.29 -22.05
CA GLN A 33 11.36 10.56 -20.79
C GLN A 33 12.54 9.58 -20.72
N ASN A 34 12.76 8.80 -21.78
CA ASN A 34 13.88 7.86 -21.86
C ASN A 34 15.23 8.56 -21.90
N ASP A 35 15.35 9.65 -22.66
CA ASP A 35 16.58 10.44 -22.72
C ASP A 35 16.90 11.10 -21.39
N MET A 36 15.89 11.63 -20.69
CA MET A 36 16.05 12.17 -19.34
C MET A 36 16.47 11.09 -18.35
N ARG A 37 15.83 9.91 -18.42
CA ARG A 37 16.18 8.78 -17.55
C ARG A 37 17.64 8.38 -17.77
N ARG A 38 18.06 8.21 -19.02
CA ARG A 38 19.44 7.85 -19.37
C ARG A 38 20.44 8.92 -18.92
N ARG A 39 20.13 10.21 -19.10
CA ARG A 39 21.04 11.31 -18.72
C ARG A 39 21.14 11.56 -17.22
N ILE A 40 20.13 11.20 -16.43
CA ILE A 40 20.11 11.46 -14.97
C ILE A 40 20.44 10.20 -14.17
N PHE A 41 19.92 9.04 -14.58
CA PHE A 41 20.09 7.79 -13.83
C PHE A 41 21.30 6.99 -14.29
N ASP A 42 21.65 7.05 -15.57
CA ASP A 42 22.80 6.32 -16.15
C ASP A 42 24.00 7.26 -16.39
N SER A 43 24.01 8.44 -15.76
CA SER A 43 25.13 9.36 -15.81
C SER A 43 26.33 8.81 -15.02
N TYR A 44 27.53 8.95 -15.60
CA TYR A 44 28.82 8.73 -14.92
C TYR A 44 29.37 10.01 -14.28
N ASP A 45 28.62 11.11 -14.37
CA ASP A 45 28.98 12.40 -13.78
C ASP A 45 28.69 12.39 -12.28
N ASP A 46 29.73 12.65 -11.48
CA ASP A 46 29.66 12.66 -10.01
C ASP A 46 28.76 13.80 -9.50
N ASP A 47 28.72 14.95 -10.15
CA ASP A 47 27.89 16.09 -9.75
C ASP A 47 26.40 15.79 -9.99
N ILE A 48 26.07 15.16 -11.12
CA ILE A 48 24.70 14.68 -11.39
C ILE A 48 24.30 13.60 -10.38
N THR A 49 25.22 12.70 -10.05
CA THR A 49 25.00 11.64 -9.07
C THR A 49 24.76 12.23 -7.67
N ASN A 50 25.56 13.22 -7.28
CA ASN A 50 25.44 13.92 -6.00
C ASN A 50 24.15 14.74 -5.93
N PHE A 51 23.79 15.45 -7.01
CA PHE A 51 22.53 16.18 -7.11
C PHE A 51 21.32 15.25 -7.00
N ARG A 52 21.34 14.11 -7.71
CA ARG A 52 20.31 13.07 -7.59
C ARG A 52 20.20 12.58 -6.16
N GLN A 53 21.32 12.25 -5.52
CA GLN A 53 21.32 11.81 -4.13
C GLN A 53 20.83 12.90 -3.17
N MET A 54 21.16 14.17 -3.42
CA MET A 54 20.73 15.30 -2.57
C MET A 54 19.22 15.50 -2.64
N ILE A 55 18.62 15.35 -3.82
CA ILE A 55 17.16 15.38 -4.01
C ILE A 55 16.49 14.11 -3.43
N GLN A 56 17.12 12.94 -3.56
CA GLN A 56 16.55 11.66 -3.11
C GLN A 56 16.76 11.37 -1.62
N LYS A 57 17.78 11.92 -0.97
CA LYS A 57 18.11 11.67 0.45
C LYS A 57 16.98 12.08 1.41
N GLY A 58 16.12 13.01 1.02
CA GLY A 58 14.90 13.34 1.76
C GLY A 58 13.85 12.21 1.82
N LYS A 59 13.95 11.19 0.95
CA LYS A 59 12.98 10.08 0.86
C LYS A 59 13.48 8.74 1.42
N ALA A 60 14.78 8.58 1.65
CA ALA A 60 15.36 7.27 1.96
C ALA A 60 15.02 6.75 3.38
N ILE A 61 14.67 7.65 4.32
CA ILE A 61 14.33 7.28 5.70
C ILE A 61 12.91 6.68 5.79
N GLU A 62 12.04 6.93 4.80
CA GLU A 62 10.66 6.41 4.78
C GLU A 62 10.56 4.96 4.32
N PHE A 63 11.48 4.47 3.47
CA PHE A 63 11.37 3.16 2.84
C PHE A 63 11.23 2.01 3.84
N ARG A 64 12.16 1.92 4.80
CA ARG A 64 12.18 0.82 5.78
C ARG A 64 10.95 0.86 6.67
N ASN A 65 10.47 2.06 7.01
CA ASN A 65 9.32 2.23 7.89
C ASN A 65 8.02 1.90 7.15
N LEU A 66 7.83 2.43 5.94
CA LEU A 66 6.67 2.13 5.08
C LEU A 66 6.60 0.65 4.69
N PHE A 67 7.75 0.02 4.46
CA PHE A 67 7.80 -1.41 4.17
C PHE A 67 7.37 -2.26 5.37
N LEU A 68 7.85 -1.95 6.58
CA LEU A 68 7.44 -2.66 7.80
C LEU A 68 5.96 -2.44 8.12
N ILE A 69 5.44 -1.22 7.89
CA ILE A 69 4.01 -0.91 8.03
C ILE A 69 3.19 -1.74 7.05
N ALA A 70 3.55 -1.75 5.77
CA ALA A 70 2.84 -2.52 4.75
C ALA A 70 2.86 -4.02 5.02
N LEU A 71 3.99 -4.56 5.50
CA LEU A 71 4.09 -5.96 5.91
C LEU A 71 3.11 -6.27 7.05
N GLY A 72 3.03 -5.40 8.07
CA GLY A 72 2.09 -5.54 9.17
C GLY A 72 0.63 -5.48 8.72
N GLU A 73 0.30 -4.55 7.82
CA GLU A 73 -1.04 -4.41 7.23
C GLU A 73 -1.45 -5.66 6.42
N ILE A 74 -0.52 -6.26 5.66
CA ILE A 74 -0.76 -7.52 4.92
C ILE A 74 -1.03 -8.67 5.88
N VAL A 75 -0.19 -8.84 6.91
CA VAL A 75 -0.34 -9.91 7.91
C VAL A 75 -1.68 -9.76 8.65
N PHE A 76 -2.01 -8.54 9.07
CA PHE A 76 -3.25 -8.28 9.79
C PHE A 76 -4.48 -8.48 8.89
N SER A 77 -4.40 -8.07 7.63
CA SER A 77 -5.44 -8.35 6.64
C SER A 77 -5.67 -9.85 6.43
N ALA A 78 -4.61 -10.64 6.33
CA ALA A 78 -4.71 -12.09 6.18
C ALA A 78 -5.42 -12.75 7.38
N LEU A 79 -5.16 -12.28 8.60
CA LEU A 79 -5.85 -12.75 9.81
C LEU A 79 -7.33 -12.38 9.79
N LEU A 80 -7.66 -11.14 9.45
CA LEU A 80 -9.04 -10.68 9.34
C LEU A 80 -9.82 -11.43 8.27
N LEU A 81 -9.18 -11.74 7.13
CA LEU A 81 -9.76 -12.59 6.09
C LEU A 81 -10.06 -14.00 6.62
N LEU A 82 -9.09 -14.64 7.29
CA LEU A 82 -9.28 -15.98 7.83
C LEU A 82 -10.38 -16.04 8.90
N ILE A 83 -10.40 -15.10 9.83
CA ILE A 83 -11.40 -15.06 10.90
C ILE A 83 -12.78 -14.69 10.32
N GLY A 84 -12.84 -13.67 9.47
CA GLY A 84 -14.07 -13.25 8.81
C GLY A 84 -14.69 -14.36 7.97
N LEU A 85 -13.90 -15.11 7.21
CA LEU A 85 -14.41 -16.21 6.39
C LEU A 85 -14.88 -17.39 7.25
N ASN A 86 -14.18 -17.71 8.35
CA ASN A 86 -14.61 -18.75 9.29
C ASN A 86 -15.94 -18.42 9.98
N LEU A 87 -16.21 -17.14 10.28
CA LEU A 87 -17.46 -16.71 10.88
C LEU A 87 -18.59 -16.53 9.84
N LEU A 88 -18.24 -16.22 8.59
CA LEU A 88 -19.20 -16.02 7.51
C LEU A 88 -19.77 -17.34 6.96
N VAL A 89 -18.97 -18.40 6.88
CA VAL A 89 -19.42 -19.72 6.40
C VAL A 89 -20.63 -20.26 7.19
N PRO A 90 -20.60 -20.38 8.53
CA PRO A 90 -21.75 -20.90 9.27
C PRO A 90 -22.97 -19.97 9.22
N SER A 91 -22.76 -18.64 9.13
CA SER A 91 -23.88 -17.68 9.07
C SER A 91 -24.65 -17.74 7.74
N ILE A 92 -24.00 -18.07 6.62
CA ILE A 92 -24.67 -18.26 5.33
C ILE A 92 -25.24 -19.67 5.18
N PHE A 93 -24.48 -20.69 5.57
CA PHE A 93 -24.85 -22.09 5.28
C PHE A 93 -25.78 -22.72 6.33
N SER A 94 -25.98 -22.12 7.51
CA SER A 94 -26.92 -22.61 8.54
C SER A 94 -28.38 -22.58 8.15
N VAL A 95 -28.74 -21.82 7.12
CA VAL A 95 -30.10 -21.72 6.62
C VAL A 95 -30.45 -22.83 5.61
N ALA A 96 -29.46 -23.54 5.06
CA ALA A 96 -29.65 -24.42 3.88
C ALA A 96 -29.66 -25.94 4.18
N ASP A 97 -28.90 -26.46 5.14
CA ASP A 97 -28.93 -27.88 5.55
C ASP A 97 -28.21 -28.10 6.89
N PRO A 98 -28.93 -28.45 7.98
CA PRO A 98 -28.37 -28.58 9.33
C PRO A 98 -27.32 -29.69 9.52
N SER A 99 -27.30 -30.70 8.65
CA SER A 99 -26.45 -31.89 8.80
C SER A 99 -24.98 -31.65 8.40
N ARG A 100 -24.72 -30.66 7.54
CA ARG A 100 -23.37 -30.35 7.01
C ARG A 100 -22.53 -29.46 7.94
N ILE A 101 -23.18 -28.72 8.83
CA ILE A 101 -22.54 -27.83 9.81
C ILE A 101 -22.04 -28.61 11.03
N LEU A 102 -22.74 -29.69 11.38
CA LEU A 102 -22.35 -30.61 12.46
C LEU A 102 -21.08 -31.42 12.14
N TYR A 103 -20.73 -31.61 10.86
CA TYR A 103 -19.45 -32.24 10.46
C TYR A 103 -18.27 -31.24 10.43
N TYR A 104 -18.56 -29.96 10.22
CA TYR A 104 -17.57 -28.88 10.12
C TYR A 104 -17.15 -28.37 11.51
N LEU A 105 -18.11 -28.21 12.44
CA LEU A 105 -17.87 -27.71 13.80
C LEU A 105 -17.44 -28.78 14.81
N ARG A 106 -17.83 -30.06 14.62
CA ARG A 106 -17.43 -31.15 15.54
C ARG A 106 -15.91 -31.41 15.55
N ASN A 107 -15.18 -31.00 14.51
CA ASN A 107 -13.71 -31.06 14.45
C ASN A 107 -13.01 -29.78 14.96
N PHE A 108 -13.75 -28.70 15.26
CA PHE A 108 -13.13 -27.41 15.59
C PHE A 108 -13.52 -26.84 16.97
N SER A 109 -14.65 -27.23 17.57
CA SER A 109 -15.04 -26.76 18.91
C SER A 109 -16.11 -27.62 19.59
N VAL A 110 -15.70 -28.49 20.50
CA VAL A 110 -16.52 -28.89 21.67
C VAL A 110 -16.65 -27.72 22.68
N THR A 111 -16.04 -26.57 22.37
CA THR A 111 -15.66 -25.51 23.33
C THR A 111 -16.71 -24.39 23.52
N TYR A 112 -17.76 -24.30 22.72
CA TYR A 112 -18.77 -23.20 22.80
C TYR A 112 -20.16 -23.62 23.30
N SER A 113 -20.30 -24.86 23.80
CA SER A 113 -21.54 -25.34 24.41
C SER A 113 -21.78 -24.67 25.77
N ASN A 114 -22.65 -23.63 25.85
CA ASN A 114 -23.59 -23.40 26.98
C ASN A 114 -24.42 -22.08 26.90
N THR A 115 -24.69 -21.49 25.74
CA THR A 115 -25.61 -20.33 25.66
C THR A 115 -26.65 -20.51 24.57
N THR A 116 -27.72 -21.22 24.90
CA THR A 116 -28.75 -21.70 23.95
C THR A 116 -29.89 -20.69 23.69
N GLU A 117 -29.92 -19.53 24.35
CA GLU A 117 -31.11 -18.65 24.34
C GLU A 117 -31.09 -17.52 23.30
N PHE A 118 -29.95 -17.21 22.66
CA PHE A 118 -29.83 -16.09 21.71
C PHE A 118 -29.31 -16.47 20.31
N PHE A 119 -29.45 -17.75 19.92
CA PHE A 119 -28.80 -18.33 18.73
C PHE A 119 -29.03 -17.54 17.43
N GLY A 120 -30.24 -17.02 17.19
CA GLY A 120 -30.56 -16.26 15.98
C GLY A 120 -29.93 -14.87 15.91
N ILE A 121 -29.89 -14.13 17.04
CA ILE A 121 -29.28 -12.79 17.10
C ILE A 121 -27.76 -12.92 16.97
N VAL A 122 -27.16 -13.95 17.57
CA VAL A 122 -25.72 -14.22 17.49
C VAL A 122 -25.29 -14.46 16.04
N ILE A 123 -26.02 -15.28 15.27
CA ILE A 123 -25.70 -15.54 13.85
C ILE A 123 -25.73 -14.25 13.01
N ILE A 124 -26.73 -13.39 13.23
CA ILE A 124 -26.85 -12.12 12.50
C ILE A 124 -25.69 -11.18 12.86
N VAL A 125 -25.37 -11.07 14.15
CA VAL A 125 -24.25 -10.25 14.63
C VAL A 125 -22.91 -10.76 14.08
N ASP A 126 -22.67 -12.08 14.13
CA ASP A 126 -21.47 -12.71 13.59
C ASP A 126 -21.33 -12.47 12.08
N PHE A 127 -22.44 -12.49 11.33
CA PHE A 127 -22.45 -12.17 9.90
C PHE A 127 -22.00 -10.73 9.64
N PHE A 128 -22.55 -9.75 10.36
CA PHE A 128 -22.15 -8.34 10.21
C PHE A 128 -20.70 -8.09 10.63
N ILE A 129 -20.25 -8.71 11.74
CA ILE A 129 -18.86 -8.62 12.18
C ILE A 129 -17.92 -9.22 11.13
N SER A 130 -18.30 -10.35 10.54
CA SER A 130 -17.54 -11.00 9.46
C SER A 130 -17.39 -10.08 8.25
N ILE A 131 -18.50 -9.46 7.80
CA ILE A 131 -18.49 -8.51 6.70
C ILE A 131 -17.58 -7.32 7.02
N LEU A 132 -17.68 -6.75 8.22
CA LEU A 132 -16.82 -5.65 8.63
C LEU A 132 -15.35 -6.04 8.62
N MET A 133 -15.00 -7.21 9.16
CA MET A 133 -13.62 -7.71 9.12
C MET A 133 -13.10 -7.90 7.69
N LEU A 134 -13.92 -8.43 6.79
CA LEU A 134 -13.56 -8.58 5.37
C LEU A 134 -13.33 -7.20 4.72
N ILE A 135 -14.22 -6.24 4.95
CA ILE A 135 -14.06 -4.87 4.43
C ILE A 135 -12.78 -4.22 4.97
N SER A 136 -12.51 -4.35 6.26
CA SER A 136 -11.28 -3.85 6.89
C SER A 136 -10.03 -4.52 6.31
N ALA A 137 -10.09 -5.82 6.04
CA ALA A 137 -8.99 -6.55 5.41
C ALA A 137 -8.68 -6.02 4.00
N PHE A 138 -9.71 -5.77 3.18
CA PHE A 138 -9.52 -5.18 1.86
C PHE A 138 -8.99 -3.74 1.93
N TYR A 139 -9.47 -2.95 2.90
CA TYR A 139 -8.98 -1.59 3.11
C TYR A 139 -7.49 -1.59 3.47
N LEU A 140 -7.07 -2.47 4.38
CA LEU A 140 -5.68 -2.61 4.78
C LEU A 140 -4.79 -3.10 3.64
N LEU A 141 -5.25 -4.01 2.78
CA LEU A 141 -4.50 -4.42 1.59
C LEU A 141 -4.32 -3.26 0.61
N ARG A 142 -5.35 -2.43 0.44
CA ARG A 142 -5.25 -1.23 -0.40
C ARG A 142 -4.27 -0.22 0.17
N GLN A 143 -4.28 -0.03 1.49
CA GLN A 143 -3.34 0.84 2.19
C GLN A 143 -1.90 0.31 2.08
N ALA A 144 -1.69 -0.98 2.33
CA ALA A 144 -0.40 -1.64 2.17
C ALA A 144 0.14 -1.51 0.75
N SER A 145 -0.72 -1.68 -0.26
CA SER A 145 -0.35 -1.47 -1.66
C SER A 145 0.07 -0.02 -1.94
N GLY A 146 -0.58 0.96 -1.31
CA GLY A 146 -0.21 2.38 -1.39
C GLY A 146 1.17 2.62 -0.77
N ASN A 147 1.37 2.14 0.45
CA ASN A 147 2.63 2.24 1.19
C ASN A 147 3.80 1.58 0.44
N LEU A 148 3.57 0.43 -0.20
CA LEU A 148 4.57 -0.25 -1.04
C LEU A 148 4.87 0.50 -2.35
N LYS A 149 3.87 1.16 -2.94
CA LYS A 149 4.06 1.99 -4.13
C LYS A 149 4.86 3.24 -3.80
N GLU A 150 4.58 3.88 -2.68
CA GLU A 150 5.32 5.05 -2.19
C GLU A 150 6.74 4.68 -1.77
N ALA A 151 6.94 3.49 -1.22
CA ALA A 151 8.26 2.90 -1.02
C ALA A 151 8.99 2.60 -2.35
N GLY A 152 8.34 2.66 -3.51
CA GLY A 152 9.00 2.41 -4.81
C GLY A 152 9.27 0.93 -5.09
N LEU A 153 8.59 0.01 -4.41
CA LEU A 153 8.70 -1.44 -4.62
C LEU A 153 7.80 -1.96 -5.74
N LEU A 154 6.82 -1.18 -6.20
CA LEU A 154 6.01 -1.53 -7.36
C LEU A 154 6.61 -0.88 -8.61
N VAL A 155 7.40 -1.67 -9.35
CA VAL A 155 7.72 -1.40 -10.75
C VAL A 155 6.40 -1.41 -11.51
N SER A 156 6.00 -0.26 -12.06
CA SER A 156 4.86 -0.16 -12.96
C SER A 156 4.99 -1.19 -14.09
N GLY A 157 4.08 -2.16 -14.12
CA GLY A 157 3.74 -2.90 -15.33
C GLY A 157 2.87 -2.04 -16.23
#